data_AF-A0A0Q5R246-F1
#
_entry.id   AF-A0A0Q5R246-F1
#
_cell.length_a   1.000
_cell.length_b   1.000
_cell.length_c   1.000
_cell.angle_alpha   90.00
_cell.angle_beta   90.00
_cell.angle_gamma   90.00
#
_symmetry.space_group_name_H-M   'P 1'
#
loop_
_entity.id
_entity.type
_entity.pdbx_description
1 polymer ?
#
loop_
_entity_poly.entity_id
_entity_poly.type
_entity_poly.pdbx_seq_one_letter_code
_entity_poly.pdbx_strand_id
1 'polypeptide(L)'
;MSDTVPEDLTAATMRALAQMTRDALMETQKALLEEHSAIGRWLSASLLAVNGAGALAIFNAIDRLEYPKTAGLFFVAGAFCALLVGVFNQRANRLGGVFIGEALARSTVVSVTGDYNEEHAEFADTMPDKVAALGRAGPLAGWASAILFGLGALAVGVGFPQPDLAQIARCAAIQRDMLSATPLRRDGKELFSTLGCKPHGEGSVHVRIASVRKPTA
;
A
#
# COMPACT_ATOMS: atom_id res chain seq x y z
N MET A 1 -47.90 -11.55 4.07
CA MET A 1 -48.28 -10.32 4.77
C MET A 1 -48.45 -9.31 3.66
N SER A 2 -49.70 -9.04 3.27
CA SER A 2 -50.01 -8.20 2.10
C SER A 2 -50.09 -6.77 2.61
N ASP A 3 -48.99 -6.03 2.51
CA ASP A 3 -48.97 -4.60 2.81
C ASP A 3 -49.76 -3.90 1.70
N THR A 4 -51.06 -3.71 1.97
CA THR A 4 -51.92 -2.86 1.14
C THR A 4 -51.35 -1.46 1.23
N VAL A 5 -50.72 -1.01 0.13
CA VAL A 5 -50.38 0.39 -0.09
C VAL A 5 -51.64 1.20 0.23
N PRO A 6 -51.58 2.17 1.16
CA PRO A 6 -52.75 2.94 1.55
C PRO A 6 -53.37 3.57 0.30
N GLU A 7 -54.64 3.25 0.05
CA GLU A 7 -55.41 3.60 -1.16
C GLU A 7 -55.51 5.12 -1.40
N ASP A 8 -55.06 5.92 -0.42
CA ASP A 8 -55.09 7.38 -0.41
C ASP A 8 -53.75 8.04 -0.77
N LEU A 9 -52.71 7.29 -1.18
CA LEU A 9 -51.48 7.91 -1.68
C LEU A 9 -51.74 8.57 -3.05
N THR A 10 -52.16 9.83 -3.02
CA THR A 10 -52.46 10.57 -4.25
C THR A 10 -51.25 10.58 -5.18
N ALA A 11 -51.49 10.54 -6.50
CA ALA A 11 -50.43 10.63 -7.49
C ALA A 11 -49.50 11.84 -7.28
N ALA A 12 -50.01 12.94 -6.70
CA ALA A 12 -49.20 14.10 -6.33
C ALA A 12 -48.12 13.76 -5.26
N THR A 13 -48.48 12.98 -4.24
CA THR A 13 -47.55 12.54 -3.18
C THR A 13 -46.46 11.63 -3.75
N MET A 14 -46.83 10.72 -4.66
CA MET A 14 -45.90 9.82 -5.35
C MET A 14 -44.88 10.59 -6.18
N ARG A 15 -45.33 11.60 -6.93
CA ARG A 15 -44.45 12.47 -7.73
C ARG A 15 -43.50 13.28 -6.85
N ALA A 16 -44.00 13.85 -5.75
CA ALA A 16 -43.17 14.62 -4.81
C ALA A 16 -42.10 13.73 -4.14
N LEU A 17 -42.46 12.52 -3.73
CA LEU A 17 -41.52 11.55 -3.16
C LEU A 17 -40.44 11.13 -4.17
N ALA A 18 -40.84 10.85 -5.41
CA ALA A 18 -39.91 10.46 -6.46
C ALA A 18 -38.95 11.61 -6.84
N GLN A 19 -39.42 12.87 -6.84
CA GLN A 19 -38.57 14.05 -7.02
C GLN A 19 -37.54 14.19 -5.89
N MET A 20 -37.97 14.10 -4.62
CA MET A 20 -37.05 14.14 -3.48
C MET A 20 -36.02 13.02 -3.53
N THR A 21 -36.43 11.82 -3.94
CA THR A 21 -35.54 10.66 -4.06
C THR A 21 -34.54 10.86 -5.20
N ARG A 22 -34.98 11.40 -6.34
CA ARG A 22 -34.10 11.73 -7.46
C ARG A 22 -33.04 12.76 -7.07
N ASP A 23 -33.45 13.85 -6.42
CA ASP A 23 -32.53 14.91 -6.01
C ASP A 23 -31.52 14.39 -4.98
N ALA A 24 -31.98 13.64 -3.98
CA ALA A 24 -31.12 12.96 -3.04
C ALA A 24 -30.13 12.01 -3.74
N LEU A 25 -30.58 11.18 -4.68
CA LEU A 25 -29.72 10.27 -5.43
C LEU A 25 -28.66 11.00 -6.26
N MET A 26 -29.01 12.10 -6.92
CA MET A 26 -28.08 12.92 -7.69
C MET A 26 -27.00 13.55 -6.80
N GLU A 27 -27.40 14.09 -5.65
CA GLU A 27 -26.47 14.67 -4.69
C GLU A 27 -25.54 13.61 -4.09
N THR A 28 -26.11 12.44 -3.74
CA THR A 28 -25.33 11.30 -3.23
C THR A 28 -24.35 10.79 -4.29
N GLN A 29 -24.76 10.70 -5.56
CA GLN A 29 -23.90 10.29 -6.66
C GLN A 29 -22.73 11.26 -6.85
N LYS A 30 -22.99 12.57 -6.76
CA LYS A 30 -21.95 13.59 -6.87
C LYS A 30 -20.95 13.48 -5.71
N ALA A 31 -21.45 13.37 -4.48
CA ALA A 31 -20.61 13.20 -3.30
C ALA A 31 -19.75 11.92 -3.40
N LEU A 32 -20.36 10.80 -3.78
CA LEU A 32 -19.66 9.53 -3.97
C LEU A 32 -18.59 9.61 -5.06
N LEU A 33 -18.86 10.27 -6.19
CA LEU A 33 -17.88 10.45 -7.25
C LEU A 33 -16.68 11.28 -6.81
N GLU A 34 -16.92 12.39 -6.10
CA GLU A 34 -15.86 13.24 -5.56
C GLU A 34 -15.01 12.47 -4.54
N GLU A 35 -15.66 11.78 -3.60
CA GLU A 35 -15.02 11.00 -2.54
C GLU A 35 -14.22 9.82 -3.12
N HIS A 36 -14.78 9.05 -4.07
CA HIS A 36 -14.06 7.97 -4.73
C HIS A 36 -12.86 8.47 -5.54
N SER A 37 -12.95 9.66 -6.17
CA SER A 37 -11.81 10.24 -6.87
C SER A 37 -10.69 10.66 -5.92
N ALA A 38 -11.04 11.18 -4.75
CA ALA A 38 -10.10 11.65 -3.74
C ALA A 38 -9.42 10.46 -3.06
N ILE A 39 -10.22 9.47 -2.63
CA ILE A 39 -9.74 8.22 -2.04
C ILE A 39 -8.87 7.47 -3.05
N GLY A 40 -9.27 7.35 -4.31
CA GLY A 40 -8.50 6.66 -5.34
C GLY A 40 -7.14 7.30 -5.60
N ARG A 41 -7.08 8.65 -5.64
CA ARG A 41 -5.81 9.40 -5.75
C ARG A 41 -4.93 9.19 -4.52
N TRP A 42 -5.51 9.27 -3.32
CA TRP A 42 -4.77 9.11 -2.07
C TRP A 42 -4.24 7.69 -1.91
N LEU A 43 -5.05 6.67 -2.19
CA LEU A 43 -4.64 5.26 -2.19
C LEU A 43 -3.52 5.01 -3.19
N SER A 44 -3.65 5.53 -4.42
CA SER A 44 -2.63 5.37 -5.46
C SER A 44 -1.32 6.05 -5.06
N ALA A 45 -1.38 7.25 -4.49
CA ALA A 45 -0.21 7.98 -4.01
C ALA A 45 0.46 7.27 -2.83
N SER A 46 -0.31 6.78 -1.86
CA SER A 46 0.19 6.03 -0.70
C SER A 46 0.80 4.70 -1.14
N LEU A 47 0.18 3.98 -2.07
CA LEU A 47 0.74 2.76 -2.64
C LEU A 47 2.04 3.03 -3.40
N LEU A 48 2.09 4.09 -4.22
CA LEU A 48 3.30 4.46 -4.93
C LEU A 48 4.42 4.88 -3.97
N ALA A 49 4.09 5.63 -2.91
CA ALA A 49 5.06 6.05 -1.89
C ALA A 49 5.61 4.87 -1.10
N VAL A 50 4.74 3.95 -0.65
CA VAL A 50 5.15 2.74 0.08
C VAL A 50 5.96 1.80 -0.83
N ASN A 51 5.53 1.60 -2.07
CA ASN A 51 6.26 0.78 -3.03
C ASN A 51 7.60 1.40 -3.43
N GLY A 52 7.64 2.72 -3.62
CA GLY A 52 8.86 3.46 -3.94
C GLY A 52 9.85 3.44 -2.78
N ALA A 53 9.39 3.66 -1.55
CA ALA A 53 10.21 3.59 -0.36
C ALA A 53 10.71 2.15 -0.11
N GLY A 54 9.85 1.15 -0.28
CA GLY A 54 10.22 -0.27 -0.17
C GLY A 54 11.26 -0.68 -1.22
N ALA A 55 11.07 -0.28 -2.48
CA ALA A 55 12.04 -0.52 -3.53
C ALA A 55 13.37 0.18 -3.25
N LEU A 56 13.36 1.46 -2.85
CA LEU A 56 14.58 2.20 -2.48
C LEU A 56 15.31 1.56 -1.28
N ALA A 57 14.56 1.11 -0.27
CA ALA A 57 15.12 0.44 0.90
C ALA A 57 15.77 -0.89 0.50
N ILE A 58 15.11 -1.69 -0.37
CA ILE A 58 15.69 -2.92 -0.90
C ILE A 58 16.94 -2.59 -1.72
N PHE A 59 16.89 -1.65 -2.66
CA PHE A 59 18.04 -1.30 -3.50
C PHE A 59 19.26 -0.84 -2.68
N ASN A 60 19.03 -0.10 -1.59
CA ASN A 60 20.08 0.32 -0.66
C ASN A 60 20.59 -0.85 0.22
N ALA A 61 19.76 -1.88 0.43
CA ALA A 61 20.06 -3.03 1.27
C ALA A 61 20.48 -4.30 0.52
N ILE A 62 20.49 -4.33 -0.82
CA ILE A 62 20.77 -5.53 -1.62
C ILE A 62 22.11 -6.17 -1.26
N ASP A 63 23.13 -5.38 -0.91
CA ASP A 63 24.45 -5.90 -0.49
C ASP A 63 24.46 -6.47 0.95
N ARG A 64 23.38 -6.30 1.72
CA ARG A 64 23.29 -6.67 3.14
C ARG A 64 22.18 -7.67 3.46
N LEU A 65 21.30 -7.97 2.51
CA LEU A 65 20.20 -8.90 2.70
C LEU A 65 20.66 -10.34 2.46
N GLU A 66 20.40 -11.23 3.41
CA GLU A 66 20.63 -12.68 3.20
C GLU A 66 19.67 -13.26 2.15
N TYR A 67 18.46 -12.69 2.02
CA TYR A 67 17.40 -13.21 1.13
C TYR A 67 16.74 -12.11 0.28
N PRO A 68 17.47 -11.43 -0.62
CA PRO A 68 16.93 -10.30 -1.39
C PRO A 68 15.82 -10.73 -2.37
N LYS A 69 15.86 -11.97 -2.87
CA LYS A 69 14.90 -12.49 -3.86
C LYS A 69 13.50 -12.70 -3.29
N THR A 70 13.39 -13.23 -2.07
CA THR A 70 12.08 -13.49 -1.43
C THR A 70 11.41 -12.19 -1.03
N ALA A 71 12.17 -11.25 -0.44
CA ALA A 71 11.69 -9.89 -0.16
C ALA A 71 11.19 -9.19 -1.43
N GLY A 72 11.98 -9.23 -2.51
CA GLY A 72 11.58 -8.66 -3.80
C GLY A 72 10.29 -9.30 -4.36
N LEU A 73 10.15 -10.62 -4.26
CA LEU A 73 8.94 -11.33 -4.71
C LEU A 73 7.69 -10.87 -3.95
N PHE A 74 7.75 -10.77 -2.62
CA PHE A 74 6.62 -10.30 -1.81
C PHE A 74 6.22 -8.86 -2.14
N PHE A 75 7.19 -7.97 -2.37
CA PHE A 75 6.92 -6.59 -2.79
C PHE A 75 6.26 -6.52 -4.17
N VAL A 76 6.77 -7.27 -5.15
CA VAL A 76 6.18 -7.30 -6.50
C VAL A 76 4.78 -7.89 -6.46
N ALA A 77 4.57 -8.99 -5.73
CA ALA A 77 3.26 -9.60 -5.54
C ALA A 77 2.29 -8.64 -4.83
N GLY A 78 2.74 -7.96 -3.77
CA GLY A 78 1.96 -6.96 -3.04
C GLY A 78 1.55 -5.78 -3.93
N ALA A 79 2.47 -5.30 -4.77
CA ALA A 79 2.22 -4.24 -5.75
C ALA A 79 1.22 -4.68 -6.83
N PHE A 80 1.33 -5.91 -7.32
CA PHE A 80 0.35 -6.47 -8.26
C PHE A 80 -1.05 -6.57 -7.64
N CYS A 81 -1.16 -7.10 -6.41
CA CYS A 81 -2.43 -7.15 -5.68
C CYS A 81 -3.02 -5.75 -5.45
N ALA A 82 -2.18 -4.75 -5.18
CA ALA A 82 -2.63 -3.37 -5.03
C ALA A 82 -3.19 -2.78 -6.33
N LEU A 83 -2.56 -3.06 -7.48
CA LEU A 83 -3.11 -2.66 -8.78
C LEU A 83 -4.45 -3.34 -9.05
N LEU A 84 -4.60 -4.62 -8.66
CA LEU A 84 -5.87 -5.32 -8.76
C LEU A 84 -6.97 -4.67 -7.93
N VAL A 85 -6.68 -4.09 -6.75
CA VAL A 85 -7.66 -3.28 -5.99
C VAL A 85 -8.18 -2.14 -6.84
N GLY A 86 -7.28 -1.41 -7.54
CA GLY A 86 -7.66 -0.33 -8.45
C GLY A 86 -8.58 -0.82 -9.57
N VAL A 87 -8.25 -1.94 -10.20
CA VAL A 87 -9.06 -2.55 -11.28
C VAL A 87 -10.42 -3.00 -10.77
N PHE A 88 -10.47 -3.66 -9.61
CA PHE A 88 -11.73 -4.11 -9.02
C PHE A 88 -12.60 -2.94 -8.58
N ASN A 89 -12.04 -1.91 -7.96
CA ASN A 89 -12.78 -0.71 -7.61
C ASN A 89 -13.29 0.03 -8.85
N GLN A 90 -12.47 0.15 -9.90
CA GLN A 90 -12.91 0.75 -11.16
C GLN A 90 -14.05 -0.05 -11.79
N ARG A 91 -13.95 -1.38 -11.79
CA ARG A 91 -15.00 -2.26 -12.31
C ARG A 91 -16.28 -2.19 -11.48
N ALA A 92 -16.15 -2.21 -10.15
CA ALA A 92 -17.28 -2.07 -9.22
C ALA A 92 -17.96 -0.72 -9.41
N ASN A 93 -17.21 0.38 -9.57
CA ASN A 93 -17.76 1.70 -9.82
C ASN A 93 -18.44 1.79 -11.18
N ARG A 94 -17.87 1.18 -12.23
CA ARG A 94 -18.51 1.14 -13.56
C ARG A 94 -19.84 0.41 -13.53
N LEU A 95 -19.89 -0.77 -12.88
CA LEU A 95 -21.11 -1.56 -12.76
C LEU A 95 -22.12 -0.90 -11.81
N GLY A 96 -21.65 -0.37 -10.68
CA GLY A 96 -22.47 0.40 -9.74
C GLY A 96 -23.11 1.62 -10.39
N GLY A 97 -22.36 2.33 -11.25
CA GLY A 97 -22.89 3.43 -12.05
C GLY A 97 -24.02 3.02 -12.99
N VAL A 98 -23.96 1.83 -13.60
CA VAL A 98 -25.05 1.29 -14.43
C VAL A 98 -26.30 1.03 -13.58
N PHE A 99 -26.14 0.40 -12.41
CA PHE A 99 -27.27 0.14 -11.51
C PHE A 99 -27.90 1.42 -10.96
N ILE A 100 -27.10 2.40 -10.55
CA ILE A 100 -27.58 3.70 -10.10
C ILE A 100 -28.28 4.43 -11.25
N GLY A 101 -27.75 4.37 -12.46
CA GLY A 101 -28.37 4.95 -13.66
C GLY A 101 -29.74 4.32 -13.97
N GLU A 102 -29.85 3.00 -13.86
CA GLU A 102 -31.13 2.30 -14.03
C GLU A 102 -32.14 2.65 -12.92
N ALA A 103 -31.68 2.73 -11.66
CA ALA A 103 -32.51 3.17 -10.53
C ALA A 103 -33.02 4.61 -10.72
N LEU A 104 -32.16 5.53 -11.21
CA LEU A 104 -32.52 6.90 -11.55
C LEU A 104 -33.53 6.97 -12.71
N ALA A 105 -33.35 6.14 -13.74
CA ALA A 105 -34.28 6.08 -14.87
C ALA A 105 -35.67 5.62 -14.42
N ARG A 106 -35.73 4.54 -13.62
CA ARG A 106 -36.99 4.02 -13.06
C ARG A 106 -37.66 5.02 -12.13
N SER A 107 -36.94 5.63 -11.19
CA SER A 107 -37.50 6.65 -10.31
C SER A 107 -37.99 7.89 -11.07
N THR A 108 -37.32 8.25 -12.17
CA THR A 108 -37.79 9.32 -13.07
C THR A 108 -39.12 8.95 -13.74
N VAL A 109 -39.28 7.72 -14.22
CA VAL A 109 -40.55 7.25 -14.81
C VAL A 109 -41.69 7.32 -13.78
N VAL A 110 -41.47 6.84 -12.56
CA VAL A 110 -42.46 6.95 -11.46
C VAL A 110 -42.78 8.41 -11.14
N SER A 111 -41.78 9.30 -11.15
CA SER A 111 -41.98 10.73 -10.87
C SER A 111 -42.84 11.45 -11.90
N VAL A 112 -42.89 10.96 -13.14
CA VAL A 112 -43.67 11.55 -14.23
C VAL A 112 -45.06 10.92 -14.28
N THR A 113 -45.10 9.59 -14.31
CA THR A 113 -46.33 8.81 -14.54
C THR A 113 -47.16 8.63 -13.28
N GLY A 114 -46.51 8.52 -12.11
CA GLY A 114 -47.14 8.11 -10.86
C GLY A 114 -47.46 6.61 -10.79
N ASP A 115 -47.06 5.82 -11.79
CA ASP A 115 -47.32 4.38 -11.84
C ASP A 115 -46.19 3.62 -11.12
N TYR A 116 -46.53 2.96 -10.02
CA TYR A 116 -45.60 2.14 -9.24
C TYR A 116 -46.01 0.68 -9.40
N ASN A 117 -45.18 -0.06 -10.13
CA ASN A 117 -45.43 -1.47 -10.42
C ASN A 117 -44.61 -2.39 -9.49
N GLU A 118 -44.98 -3.67 -9.46
CA GLU A 118 -44.33 -4.70 -8.63
C GLU A 118 -42.86 -4.93 -9.04
N GLU A 119 -42.53 -4.72 -10.31
CA GLU A 119 -41.17 -4.82 -10.85
C GLU A 119 -40.21 -3.76 -10.26
N HIS A 120 -40.74 -2.59 -9.86
CA HIS A 120 -39.94 -1.56 -9.19
C HIS A 120 -39.60 -1.96 -7.75
N ALA A 121 -40.53 -2.63 -7.06
CA ALA A 121 -40.31 -3.15 -5.71
C ALA A 121 -39.25 -4.28 -5.71
N GLU A 122 -39.36 -5.23 -6.65
CA GLU A 122 -38.39 -6.33 -6.76
C GLU A 122 -36.97 -5.83 -7.10
N PHE A 123 -36.86 -4.80 -7.94
CA PHE A 123 -35.57 -4.18 -8.23
C PHE A 123 -34.96 -3.48 -7.00
N ALA A 124 -35.78 -2.75 -6.24
CA ALA A 124 -35.34 -2.07 -5.02
C ALA A 124 -34.83 -3.07 -3.96
N ASP A 125 -35.47 -4.23 -3.84
CA ASP A 125 -35.07 -5.27 -2.88
C ASP A 125 -33.78 -6.01 -3.31
N THR A 126 -33.58 -6.26 -4.60
CA THR A 126 -32.41 -7.04 -5.08
C THR A 126 -31.15 -6.21 -5.33
N MET A 127 -31.28 -4.89 -5.48
CA MET A 127 -30.16 -4.00 -5.77
C MET A 127 -29.10 -3.94 -4.64
N PRO A 128 -29.46 -3.81 -3.35
CA PRO A 128 -28.50 -3.73 -2.25
C PRO A 128 -27.54 -4.93 -2.21
N ASP A 129 -28.07 -6.15 -2.40
CA ASP A 129 -27.28 -7.38 -2.35
C ASP A 129 -26.29 -7.47 -3.51
N LYS A 130 -26.71 -7.09 -4.72
CA LYS A 130 -25.85 -7.06 -5.91
C LYS A 130 -24.73 -6.04 -5.75
N VAL A 131 -25.05 -4.84 -5.25
CA VAL A 131 -24.06 -3.78 -4.97
C VAL A 131 -23.10 -4.22 -3.86
N ALA A 132 -23.61 -4.82 -2.79
CA ALA A 132 -22.80 -5.34 -1.69
C ALA A 132 -21.88 -6.48 -2.13
N ALA A 133 -22.32 -7.36 -3.04
CA ALA A 133 -21.47 -8.41 -3.61
C ALA A 133 -20.31 -7.82 -4.43
N LEU A 134 -20.60 -6.81 -5.27
CA LEU A 134 -19.59 -6.10 -6.05
C LEU A 134 -18.59 -5.32 -5.18
N GLY A 135 -19.06 -4.74 -4.08
CA GLY A 135 -18.24 -3.97 -3.15
C GLY A 135 -17.24 -4.80 -2.32
N ARG A 136 -17.43 -6.13 -2.21
CA ARG A 136 -16.55 -7.00 -1.39
C ARG A 136 -15.19 -7.30 -2.00
N ALA A 137 -15.07 -7.27 -3.32
CA ALA A 137 -13.83 -7.62 -4.01
C ALA A 137 -12.67 -6.64 -3.73
N GLY A 138 -12.97 -5.35 -3.64
CA GLY A 138 -11.98 -4.29 -3.36
C GLY A 138 -11.30 -4.47 -2.00
N PRO A 139 -12.06 -4.54 -0.89
CA PRO A 139 -11.51 -4.77 0.45
C PRO A 139 -10.69 -6.06 0.57
N LEU A 140 -11.14 -7.16 -0.02
CA LEU A 140 -10.41 -8.44 0.02
C LEU A 140 -9.04 -8.34 -0.66
N ALA A 141 -8.99 -7.72 -1.85
CA ALA A 141 -7.73 -7.48 -2.54
C ALA A 141 -6.82 -6.51 -1.75
N GLY A 142 -7.42 -5.53 -1.05
CA GLY A 142 -6.70 -4.60 -0.18
C GLY A 142 -6.02 -5.31 1.00
N TRP A 143 -6.75 -6.18 1.68
CA TRP A 143 -6.21 -7.01 2.77
C TRP A 143 -5.12 -7.96 2.29
N ALA A 144 -5.31 -8.61 1.14
CA ALA A 144 -4.29 -9.48 0.55
C ALA A 144 -2.99 -8.70 0.26
N SER A 145 -3.10 -7.50 -0.30
CA SER A 145 -1.95 -6.62 -0.54
C SER A 145 -1.27 -6.20 0.77
N ALA A 146 -2.04 -5.79 1.78
CA ALA A 146 -1.50 -5.41 3.10
C ALA A 146 -0.74 -6.57 3.78
N ILE A 147 -1.26 -7.79 3.72
CA ILE A 147 -0.60 -8.98 4.26
C ILE A 147 0.71 -9.25 3.50
N LEU A 148 0.71 -9.20 2.18
CA LEU A 148 1.91 -9.42 1.37
C LEU A 148 3.00 -8.39 1.67
N PHE A 149 2.64 -7.12 1.83
CA PHE A 149 3.59 -6.09 2.24
C PHE A 149 4.10 -6.30 3.66
N GLY A 150 3.23 -6.68 4.59
CA GLY A 150 3.63 -7.02 5.96
C GLY A 150 4.65 -8.15 5.98
N LEU A 151 4.40 -9.22 5.22
CA LEU A 151 5.34 -10.34 5.07
C LEU A 151 6.64 -9.93 4.40
N GLY A 152 6.59 -9.10 3.35
CA GLY A 152 7.78 -8.54 2.69
C GLY A 152 8.62 -7.68 3.64
N ALA A 153 7.98 -6.81 4.42
CA ALA A 153 8.64 -5.97 5.41
C ALA A 153 9.26 -6.80 6.55
N LEU A 154 8.56 -7.83 7.03
CA LEU A 154 9.10 -8.77 8.01
C LEU A 154 10.30 -9.54 7.44
N ALA A 155 10.21 -10.05 6.20
CA ALA A 155 11.30 -10.75 5.54
C ALA A 155 12.55 -9.87 5.39
N VAL A 156 12.36 -8.57 5.09
CA VAL A 156 13.45 -7.58 5.08
C VAL A 156 13.99 -7.35 6.49
N GLY A 157 13.12 -7.14 7.49
CA GLY A 157 13.49 -6.88 8.88
C GLY A 157 14.27 -8.01 9.55
N VAL A 158 13.84 -9.26 9.34
CA VAL A 158 14.54 -10.45 9.85
C VAL A 158 15.79 -10.78 9.02
N GLY A 159 15.82 -10.39 7.74
CA GLY A 159 16.95 -10.58 6.85
C GLY A 159 18.08 -9.58 7.04
N PHE A 160 17.92 -8.59 7.92
CA PHE A 160 19.03 -7.76 8.37
C PHE A 160 19.81 -8.52 9.44
N PRO A 161 21.05 -8.97 9.16
CA PRO A 161 21.91 -9.46 10.22
C PRO A 161 22.00 -8.35 11.27
N GLN A 162 21.57 -8.65 12.50
CA GLN A 162 21.73 -7.69 13.58
C GLN A 162 23.22 -7.37 13.66
N PRO A 163 23.59 -6.08 13.61
CA PRO A 163 24.98 -5.71 13.74
C PRO A 163 25.50 -6.31 15.04
N ASP A 164 26.52 -7.17 14.97
CA ASP A 164 27.18 -7.66 16.17
C ASP A 164 27.81 -6.46 16.88
N LEU A 165 27.13 -5.98 17.92
CA LEU A 165 27.54 -4.82 18.70
C LEU A 165 28.94 -5.04 19.28
N ALA A 166 29.31 -6.29 19.59
CA ALA A 166 30.64 -6.62 20.06
C ALA A 166 31.69 -6.49 18.95
N GLN A 167 31.38 -6.93 17.73
CA GLN A 167 32.26 -6.76 16.57
C GLN A 167 32.41 -5.28 16.21
N ILE A 168 31.33 -4.49 16.20
CA ILE A 168 31.39 -3.04 15.95
C ILE A 168 32.24 -2.34 17.02
N ALA A 169 32.00 -2.64 18.30
CA ALA A 169 32.78 -2.07 19.40
C ALA A 169 34.27 -2.45 19.30
N ARG A 170 34.58 -3.70 18.94
CA ARG A 170 35.98 -4.13 18.69
C ARG A 170 36.60 -3.38 17.51
N CYS A 171 35.91 -3.30 16.38
CA CYS A 171 36.39 -2.56 15.21
C CYS A 171 36.64 -1.09 15.53
N ALA A 172 35.72 -0.43 16.26
CA ALA A 172 35.86 0.96 16.69
C ALA A 172 37.05 1.14 17.66
N ALA A 173 37.26 0.21 18.60
CA ALA A 173 38.39 0.24 19.51
C ALA A 173 39.73 0.09 18.78
N ILE A 174 39.82 -0.83 17.82
CA ILE A 174 41.02 -1.04 17.00
C ILE A 174 41.29 0.19 16.13
N GLN A 175 40.26 0.76 15.49
CA GLN A 175 40.41 1.96 14.69
C GLN A 175 40.90 3.14 15.55
N ARG A 176 40.37 3.29 16.78
CA ARG A 176 40.79 4.36 17.70
C ARG A 176 42.23 4.18 18.17
N ASP A 177 42.66 2.96 18.43
CA ASP A 177 44.06 2.65 18.77
C ASP A 177 45.00 2.99 17.60
N MET A 178 44.64 2.59 16.38
CA MET A 178 45.40 2.91 15.16
C MET A 178 45.50 4.41 14.87
N LEU A 179 44.47 5.18 15.20
CA LEU A 179 44.44 6.63 15.01
C LEU A 179 45.05 7.41 16.19
N SER A 180 45.41 6.74 17.28
CA SER A 180 46.02 7.40 18.44
C SER A 180 47.46 7.83 18.12
N ALA A 181 47.94 8.88 18.79
CA ALA A 181 49.32 9.35 18.63
C ALA A 181 50.36 8.31 19.08
N THR A 182 49.96 7.37 19.93
CA THR A 182 50.80 6.31 20.48
C THR A 182 50.01 4.98 20.46
N PRO A 183 49.95 4.29 19.31
CA PRO A 183 49.23 3.03 19.18
C PRO A 183 49.79 1.99 20.15
N LEU A 184 48.91 1.35 20.91
CA LEU A 184 49.29 0.27 21.83
C LEU A 184 49.63 -1.00 21.05
N ARG A 185 48.96 -1.24 19.92
CA ARG A 185 49.14 -2.44 19.10
C ARG A 185 49.87 -2.15 17.78
N ARG A 186 50.82 -3.04 17.44
CA ARG A 186 51.56 -2.98 16.16
C ARG A 186 50.84 -3.72 15.03
N ASP A 187 50.02 -4.70 15.37
CA ASP A 187 49.26 -5.57 14.47
C ASP A 187 47.85 -5.01 14.16
N GLY A 188 47.52 -3.80 14.62
CA GLY A 188 46.18 -3.21 14.49
C GLY A 188 45.62 -3.25 13.07
N LYS A 189 46.45 -3.00 12.05
CA LYS A 189 46.05 -3.05 10.63
C LYS A 189 45.65 -4.44 10.17
N GLU A 190 46.46 -5.45 10.50
CA GLU A 190 46.19 -6.85 10.13
C GLU A 190 44.95 -7.36 10.86
N LEU A 191 44.82 -7.02 12.15
CA LEU A 191 43.64 -7.38 12.94
C LEU A 191 42.37 -6.73 12.39
N PHE A 192 42.41 -5.45 12.00
CA PHE A 192 41.28 -4.72 11.43
C PHE A 192 40.83 -5.32 10.09
N SER A 193 41.79 -5.67 9.23
CA SER A 193 41.53 -6.36 7.95
C SER A 193 40.96 -7.77 8.17
N THR A 194 41.54 -8.54 9.08
CA THR A 194 41.16 -9.94 9.33
C THR A 194 39.77 -10.04 9.93
N LEU A 195 39.37 -9.07 10.77
CA LEU A 195 38.03 -8.97 11.35
C LEU A 195 36.99 -8.39 10.37
N GLY A 196 37.39 -8.04 9.14
CA GLY A 196 36.49 -7.45 8.14
C GLY A 196 35.97 -6.07 8.52
N CYS A 197 36.67 -5.35 9.41
CA CYS A 197 36.24 -4.04 9.85
C CYS A 197 36.30 -3.02 8.69
N LYS A 198 35.29 -2.15 8.60
CA LYS A 198 35.26 -1.04 7.64
C LYS A 198 35.62 0.27 8.36
N PRO A 199 36.48 1.13 7.78
CA PRO A 199 36.81 2.40 8.40
C PRO A 199 35.58 3.30 8.48
N HIS A 200 35.37 3.95 9.62
CA HIS A 200 34.34 4.98 9.78
C HIS A 200 34.97 6.38 9.78
N GLY A 201 34.48 7.27 8.90
CA GLY A 201 34.91 8.66 8.74
C GLY A 201 35.52 9.00 7.37
N GLU A 202 35.52 10.29 6.99
CA GLU A 202 36.07 10.81 5.71
C GLU A 202 37.61 10.86 5.65
N GLY A 203 38.30 10.46 6.71
CA GLY A 203 39.76 10.38 6.72
C GLY A 203 40.23 9.12 6.01
N SER A 204 40.70 9.23 4.77
CA SER A 204 41.51 8.19 4.14
C SER A 204 42.70 7.89 5.05
N VAL A 205 42.71 6.71 5.70
CA VAL A 205 43.84 6.26 6.50
C VAL A 205 45.01 6.00 5.54
N HIS A 206 45.79 7.04 5.27
CA HIS A 206 47.03 6.92 4.50
C HIS A 206 48.05 6.17 5.33
N VAL A 207 48.11 4.86 5.12
CA VAL A 207 49.16 4.02 5.68
C VAL A 207 50.48 4.45 5.05
N ARG A 208 51.38 5.06 5.84
CA ARG A 208 52.80 5.15 5.46
C ARG A 208 53.32 3.72 5.36
N ILE A 209 53.49 3.22 4.14
CA ILE A 209 54.20 1.97 3.92
C ILE A 209 55.64 2.22 4.36
N ALA A 210 56.02 1.69 5.52
CA ALA A 210 57.41 1.66 5.92
C ALA A 210 58.17 0.89 4.85
N SER A 211 59.02 1.57 4.09
CA SER A 211 59.86 0.96 3.07
C SER A 211 60.67 -0.16 3.73
N VAL A 212 60.36 -1.39 3.37
CA VAL A 212 61.15 -2.57 3.74
C VAL A 212 62.56 -2.33 3.24
N ARG A 213 63.48 -2.06 4.17
CA ARG A 213 64.90 -1.90 3.86
C ARG A 213 65.39 -3.28 3.42
N LYS A 214 65.62 -3.46 2.12
CA LYS A 214 66.26 -4.67 1.60
C LYS A 214 67.62 -4.82 2.30
N PRO A 215 67.95 -5.98 2.87
CA PRO A 215 69.30 -6.25 3.33
C PRO A 215 70.23 -6.21 2.12
N THR A 216 71.20 -5.31 2.16
CA THR A 216 72.35 -5.32 1.23
C THR A 216 73.21 -6.53 1.58
N ALA A 217 73.42 -7.39 0.58
CA ALA A 217 74.39 -8.48 0.61
C ALA A 217 75.82 -7.94 0.61
#